data_AF-A0A538DF80-F1
#
_entry.id   AF-A0A538DF80-F1
#
_cell.length_a   1.000
_cell.length_b   1.000
_cell.length_c   1.000
_cell.angle_alpha   90.00
_cell.angle_beta   90.00
_cell.angle_gamma   90.00
#
_symmetry.space_group_name_H-M   'P 1'
#
loop_
_entity.id
_entity.type
_entity.pdbx_description
1 polymer ?
#
loop_
_entity_poly.entity_id
_entity_poly.type
_entity_poly.pdbx_seq_one_letter_code
_entity_poly.pdbx_strand_id
1 'polypeptide(L)' 'MNVGSRVEGLLRELAPQVLGALVRRYGDFGQAEDAVQEALLAAATRWPRDGLPEEPRAWLIQTA' A
#
# COMPACT_ATOMS: atom_id res chain seq x y z
N MET A 1 -9.53 2.11 19.95
CA MET A 1 -9.46 2.01 18.48
C MET A 1 -8.93 0.63 18.12
N ASN A 2 -9.62 -0.09 17.22
CA ASN A 2 -9.20 -1.42 16.79
C ASN A 2 -7.95 -1.29 15.89
N VAL A 3 -6.94 -2.14 16.04
CA VAL A 3 -5.75 -2.15 15.17
C VAL A 3 -6.14 -2.20 13.70
N GLY A 4 -7.20 -2.96 13.36
CA GLY A 4 -7.74 -3.03 12.00
C GLY A 4 -8.22 -1.68 11.47
N SER A 5 -8.84 -0.83 12.31
CA SER A 5 -9.33 0.48 11.86
C SER A 5 -8.20 1.49 11.62
N ARG A 6 -7.05 1.33 12.30
CA ARG A 6 -5.86 2.17 12.07
C ARG A 6 -5.14 1.78 10.78
N VAL A 7 -4.99 0.48 10.53
CA VAL A 7 -4.37 -0.04 9.31
C VAL A 7 -5.19 0.35 8.09
N GLU A 8 -6.52 0.18 8.12
CA GLU A 8 -7.38 0.57 7.01
C GLU A 8 -7.27 2.07 6.68
N GLY A 9 -7.29 2.92 7.70
CA GLY A 9 -7.13 4.38 7.52
C GLY A 9 -5.82 4.75 6.85
N LEU A 10 -4.71 4.15 7.31
CA LEU A 10 -3.39 4.38 6.73
C LEU A 10 -3.29 3.87 5.28
N LEU A 11 -3.86 2.69 4.99
CA LEU A 11 -3.88 2.15 3.62
C LEU A 11 -4.67 3.05 2.66
N ARG A 12 -5.81 3.60 3.09
CA ARG A 12 -6.57 4.59 2.28
C ARG A 12 -5.77 5.85 2.00
N GLU A 13 -4.97 6.32 2.95
CA GLU A 13 -4.12 7.51 2.79
C GLU A 13 -2.95 7.25 1.82
N LEU A 14 -2.34 6.06 1.90
CA LEU A 14 -1.13 5.74 1.14
C LEU A 14 -1.43 5.28 -0.30
N ALA A 15 -2.55 4.59 -0.54
CA ALA A 15 -2.92 4.05 -1.85
C ALA A 15 -2.77 5.04 -3.02
N PRO A 16 -3.37 6.26 -2.98
CA PRO A 16 -3.23 7.21 -4.09
C PRO A 16 -1.80 7.73 -4.27
N GLN A 17 -1.00 7.78 -3.21
CA GLN A 17 0.40 8.23 -3.27
C GLN A 17 1.28 7.18 -3.96
N VAL A 18 1.08 5.90 -3.64
CA VAL A 18 1.82 4.78 -4.25
C VAL A 18 1.43 4.65 -5.72
N LEU A 19 0.13 4.66 -6.02
CA LEU A 19 -0.37 4.62 -7.40
C LEU A 19 0.21 5.78 -8.23
N GLY A 20 0.15 7.01 -7.72
CA GLY A 20 0.71 8.18 -8.40
C GLY A 20 2.24 8.14 -8.57
N ALA A 21 2.97 7.40 -7.74
CA ALA A 21 4.40 7.16 -7.91
C ALA A 21 4.69 6.15 -9.02
N LEU A 22 3.98 5.02 -9.02
CA LEU A 22 4.15 3.94 -10.00
C LEU A 22 3.70 4.37 -11.39
N VAL A 23 2.54 5.03 -11.53
CA VAL A 23 2.06 5.57 -12.81
C VAL A 23 3.06 6.55 -13.42
N ARG A 24 3.65 7.43 -12.60
CA ARG A 24 4.66 8.40 -13.07
C ARG A 24 5.95 7.72 -13.52
N ARG A 25 6.31 6.61 -12.88
CA ARG A 25 7.54 5.87 -13.17
C ARG A 25 7.42 4.96 -14.41
N TYR A 26 6.27 4.31 -14.56
CA TYR A 26 6.09 3.24 -15.56
C TYR A 26 5.14 3.60 -16.70
N GLY A 27 4.31 4.65 -16.55
CA GLY A 27 3.42 5.14 -17.60
C GLY A 27 2.19 4.27 -17.90
N ASP A 28 2.05 3.12 -17.23
CA ASP A 28 0.93 2.20 -17.38
C ASP A 28 0.06 2.23 -16.12
N PHE A 29 -1.15 2.79 -16.24
CA PHE A 29 -2.08 2.88 -15.13
C PHE A 29 -2.63 1.52 -14.69
N GLY A 30 -2.97 0.64 -15.64
CA GLY A 30 -3.58 -0.65 -15.32
C GLY A 30 -2.62 -1.52 -14.53
N GLN A 31 -1.39 -1.67 -15.02
CA GLN A 31 -0.36 -2.43 -14.29
C GLN A 31 -0.01 -1.80 -12.93
N ALA A 32 0.01 -0.48 -12.84
CA ALA A 32 0.26 0.20 -11.57
C ALA A 32 -0.91 0.01 -10.58
N GLU A 33 -2.15 0.02 -11.05
CA GLU A 33 -3.33 -0.21 -10.22
C GLU A 33 -3.33 -1.64 -9.67
N ASP A 34 -3.11 -2.64 -10.53
CA ASP A 34 -3.05 -4.05 -10.13
C ASP A 34 -1.95 -4.29 -9.07
N ALA A 35 -0.74 -3.79 -9.32
CA ALA A 35 0.37 -3.88 -8.39
C ALA A 35 0.08 -3.23 -7.02
N VAL A 36 -0.57 -2.06 -7.01
CA VAL A 36 -1.00 -1.41 -5.76
C VAL A 36 -2.03 -2.27 -5.04
N GLN A 37 -3.01 -2.84 -5.74
CA GLN A 37 -4.03 -3.68 -5.10
C GLN A 37 -3.40 -4.92 -4.44
N GLU A 38 -2.43 -5.57 -5.10
CA GLU A 38 -1.69 -6.69 -4.51
C GLU A 38 -0.89 -6.27 -3.26
N ALA A 39 -0.19 -5.15 -3.32
CA ALA A 39 0.56 -4.62 -2.19
C ALA A 39 -0.35 -4.24 -1.00
N LEU A 40 -1.51 -3.64 -1.27
CA LEU A 40 -2.50 -3.30 -0.25
C LEU A 40 -3.08 -4.56 0.42
N LEU A 41 -3.35 -5.62 -0.35
CA LEU A 41 -3.82 -6.91 0.17
C LEU A 41 -2.77 -7.57 1.07
N ALA A 42 -1.49 -7.54 0.65
CA ALA A 42 -0.38 -8.05 1.44
C ALA A 42 -0.23 -7.27 2.76
N ALA A 43 -0.32 -5.94 2.71
CA ALA A 43 -0.26 -5.06 3.87
C ALA A 43 -1.44 -5.30 4.85
N ALA A 44 -2.66 -5.36 4.33
CA ALA A 44 -3.87 -5.59 5.14
C ALA A 44 -3.83 -6.94 5.87
N THR A 45 -3.16 -7.93 5.29
CA THR A 45 -3.00 -9.27 5.90
C THR A 45 -1.85 -9.32 6.90
N ARG A 46 -0.71 -8.69 6.59
CA ARG A 46 0.52 -8.78 7.39
C ARG A 46 0.58 -7.79 8.53
N TRP A 47 0.29 -6.51 8.28
CA TRP A 47 0.52 -5.44 9.27
C TRP A 47 -0.26 -5.60 10.58
N PRO A 48 -1.51 -6.11 10.60
CA PRO A 48 -2.20 -6.37 11.87
C PRO A 48 -1.53 -7.44 12.74
N ARG A 49 -0.77 -8.36 12.14
CA ARG A 49 -0.09 -9.46 12.84
C ARG A 49 1.35 -9.11 13.19
N ASP A 50 2.07 -8.56 12.22
CA ASP A 50 3.52 -8.39 12.24
C ASP A 50 3.91 -6.96 12.67
N GLY A 51 2.94 -6.06 12.78
CA GLY A 51 3.15 -4.63 13.03
C GLY A 51 3.34 -3.83 11.74
N LEU A 52 3.34 -2.50 11.88
CA LEU A 52 3.63 -1.60 10.77
C LEU A 52 5.14 -1.58 10.50
N PRO A 53 5.57 -1.62 9.22
CA PRO A 53 6.96 -1.32 8.88
C PRO A 53 7.30 0.13 9.26
N GLU A 54 8.59 0.42 9.45
CA GLU A 54 9.09 1.77 9.77
C GLU A 54 8.72 2.80 8.70
N GLU A 55 8.75 2.39 7.42
CA GLU A 55 8.39 3.21 6.26
C GLU A 55 7.27 2.56 5.42
N PRO A 56 5.99 2.68 5.82
CA PRO A 56 4.88 1.98 5.16
C PRO A 56 4.70 2.30 3.68
N ARG A 57 4.90 3.56 3.27
CA ARG A 57 4.80 3.95 1.86
C ARG A 57 5.90 3.32 1.02
N ALA A 58 7.14 3.32 1.52
CA ALA A 58 8.27 2.71 0.81
C ALA A 58 8.09 1.19 0.70
N TRP A 59 7.58 0.56 1.76
CA TRP A 59 7.24 -0.86 1.75
C TRP A 59 6.19 -1.20 0.68
N LEU A 60 5.14 -0.39 0.56
CA LEU A 60 4.11 -0.56 -0.48
C LEU A 60 4.69 -0.40 -1.90
N ILE A 61 5.53 0.61 -2.14
CA ILE A 61 6.20 0.81 -3.44
C ILE A 61 7.14 -0.36 -3.78
N GLN A 62 7.76 -0.98 -2.78
CA GLN A 62 8.65 -2.12 -2.99
C GLN A 62 7.90 -3.44 -3.21
N THR A 63 6.67 -3.53 -2.69
CA THR A 63 5.83 -4.74 -2.80
C THR A 63 4.99 -4.74 -4.09
N ALA A 64 4.62 -3.57 -4.58
CA ALA A 64 3.96 -3.35 -5.86
C ALA A 64 4.98 -3.44 -7.03
#